data_AF-A0A8C8RFI0-F1
#
_entry.id   AF-A0A8C8RFI0-F1
#
_cell.length_a   1.000
_cell.length_b   1.000
_cell.length_c   1.000
_cell.angle_alpha   90.00
_cell.angle_beta   90.00
_cell.angle_gamma   90.00
#
_symmetry.space_group_name_H-M   'P 1'
#
loop_
_entity.id
_entity.type
_entity.pdbx_description
1 polymer ?
#
loop_
_entity_poly.entity_id
_entity_poly.type
_entity_poly.pdbx_seq_one_letter_code
_entity_poly.pdbx_strand_id
1 'polypeptide(L)'
;AVLLALFYRRTPEILSDLNIFLGVAMTLSFVQFLEFLTFHHLFGPWVVIIRNLMKDLTRFAVILGLFHIAFAMQLSSVYQPVYPEPKTNLSEANANATVNGAIQDPVVIMVTLFFSLFGLVDPECLPSLTRTPQFTFVIIRFVFGVYLIVTLIVLINLLIAMMSDTYQRIQAQSDTEWKFGRATLIRDMTRKSGTPSPFNLFTNLLYYIKILCKHRGTTANLYVDLCPRAFLL
;
A
#
# COMPACT_ATOMS: atom_id res chain seq x y z
N ALA A 1 -14.14 -29.40 -10.99
CA ALA A 1 -15.04 -28.76 -10.01
C ALA A 1 -15.22 -29.61 -8.75
N VAL A 2 -15.74 -30.84 -8.83
CA VAL A 2 -15.98 -31.71 -7.66
C VAL A 2 -14.70 -32.21 -6.98
N LEU A 3 -13.65 -32.54 -7.74
CA LEU A 3 -12.34 -32.94 -7.17
C LEU A 3 -11.56 -31.78 -6.53
N LEU A 4 -11.69 -30.57 -7.10
CA LEU A 4 -11.20 -29.34 -6.46
C LEU A 4 -11.96 -29.11 -5.15
N ALA A 5 -13.30 -29.20 -5.14
CA ALA A 5 -14.13 -29.05 -3.94
C ALA A 5 -13.87 -30.11 -2.85
N LEU A 6 -13.41 -31.32 -3.21
CA LEU A 6 -13.05 -32.38 -2.24
C LEU A 6 -11.63 -32.22 -1.69
N PHE A 7 -10.68 -31.69 -2.47
CA PHE A 7 -9.37 -31.24 -1.97
C PHE A 7 -9.52 -29.98 -1.08
N TYR A 8 -10.50 -29.15 -1.41
CA TYR A 8 -10.84 -27.86 -0.77
C TYR A 8 -11.49 -27.97 0.61
N ARG A 9 -12.01 -29.15 1.00
CA ARG A 9 -12.60 -29.37 2.34
C ARG A 9 -11.54 -29.70 3.40
N ARG A 10 -10.27 -29.90 3.04
CA ARG A 10 -9.26 -30.52 3.91
C ARG A 10 -8.34 -29.54 4.66
N THR A 11 -8.29 -28.26 4.30
CA THR A 11 -7.38 -27.27 4.93
C THR A 11 -8.02 -25.87 5.02
N PRO A 12 -8.74 -25.55 6.12
CA PRO A 12 -9.39 -24.24 6.30
C PRO A 12 -8.41 -23.04 6.28
N GLU A 13 -7.14 -23.25 6.62
CA GLU A 13 -6.11 -22.21 6.56
C GLU A 13 -5.76 -21.82 5.11
N ILE A 14 -5.58 -22.81 4.21
CA ILE A 14 -5.31 -22.57 2.78
C ILE A 14 -6.49 -21.83 2.11
N LEU A 15 -7.71 -22.06 2.59
CA LEU A 15 -8.90 -21.36 2.11
C LEU A 15 -8.86 -19.86 2.48
N SER A 16 -8.45 -19.54 3.70
CA SER A 16 -8.29 -18.14 4.14
C SER A 16 -7.25 -17.41 3.30
N ASP A 17 -6.09 -18.03 3.11
CA ASP A 17 -4.98 -17.45 2.34
C ASP A 17 -5.36 -17.22 0.87
N LEU A 18 -6.09 -18.18 0.26
CA LEU A 18 -6.60 -18.04 -1.10
C LEU A 18 -7.61 -16.88 -1.22
N ASN A 19 -8.52 -16.74 -0.26
CA ASN A 19 -9.51 -15.66 -0.26
C ASN A 19 -8.85 -14.29 -0.12
N ILE A 20 -7.81 -14.18 0.73
CA ILE A 20 -7.00 -12.95 0.86
C ILE A 20 -6.29 -12.64 -0.46
N PHE A 21 -5.62 -13.64 -1.06
CA PHE A 21 -4.94 -13.46 -2.34
C PHE A 21 -5.90 -13.06 -3.46
N LEU A 22 -7.07 -13.70 -3.54
CA LEU A 22 -8.10 -13.35 -4.51
C LEU A 22 -8.62 -11.92 -4.31
N GLY A 23 -8.80 -11.49 -3.05
CA GLY A 23 -9.17 -10.12 -2.71
C GLY A 23 -8.12 -9.11 -3.20
N VAL A 24 -6.84 -9.36 -2.91
CA VAL A 24 -5.73 -8.51 -3.39
C VAL A 24 -5.68 -8.50 -4.93
N ALA A 25 -5.83 -9.65 -5.58
CA ALA A 25 -5.82 -9.75 -7.04
C ALA A 25 -6.99 -8.97 -7.67
N MET A 26 -8.17 -8.99 -7.05
CA MET A 26 -9.32 -8.20 -7.49
C MET A 26 -9.03 -6.70 -7.36
N THR A 27 -8.48 -6.25 -6.23
CA THR A 27 -8.08 -4.84 -6.04
C THR A 27 -7.04 -4.41 -7.09
N LEU A 28 -6.03 -5.23 -7.37
CA LEU A 28 -5.04 -4.94 -8.41
C LEU A 28 -5.65 -4.89 -9.82
N SER A 29 -6.66 -5.72 -10.09
CA SER A 29 -7.39 -5.68 -11.38
C SER A 29 -8.14 -4.35 -11.55
N PHE A 30 -8.71 -3.79 -10.49
CA PHE A 30 -9.28 -2.44 -10.53
C PHE A 30 -8.23 -1.36 -10.76
N VAL A 31 -7.01 -1.50 -10.23
CA VAL A 31 -5.90 -0.57 -10.54
C VAL A 31 -5.55 -0.60 -12.03
N GLN A 32 -5.53 -1.78 -12.66
CA GLN A 32 -5.35 -1.91 -14.11
C GLN A 32 -6.49 -1.26 -14.90
N PHE A 33 -7.72 -1.31 -14.39
CA PHE A 33 -8.84 -0.59 -14.99
C PHE A 33 -8.65 0.94 -14.92
N LEU A 34 -8.06 1.48 -13.85
CA LEU A 34 -7.69 2.90 -13.78
C LEU A 34 -6.67 3.28 -14.87
N GLU A 35 -5.77 2.37 -15.23
CA GLU A 35 -4.84 2.58 -16.36
C GLU A 35 -5.60 2.75 -17.68
N PHE A 36 -6.64 1.95 -17.91
CA PHE A 36 -7.51 2.12 -19.08
C PHE A 36 -8.24 3.47 -19.06
N LEU A 37 -8.76 3.90 -17.90
CA LEU A 37 -9.43 5.20 -17.78
C LEU A 37 -8.52 6.38 -18.11
N THR A 38 -7.19 6.24 -17.97
CA THR A 38 -6.24 7.32 -18.33
C THR A 38 -6.22 7.69 -19.81
N PHE A 39 -6.71 6.81 -20.69
CA PHE A 39 -6.89 7.12 -22.11
C PHE A 39 -8.05 8.09 -22.35
N HIS A 40 -9.03 8.10 -21.45
CA HIS A 40 -10.19 8.94 -21.58
C HIS A 40 -9.81 10.41 -21.33
N HIS A 41 -10.26 11.29 -22.20
CA HIS A 41 -9.92 12.72 -22.14
C HIS A 41 -10.38 13.41 -20.85
N LEU A 42 -11.44 12.91 -20.20
CA LEU A 42 -11.89 13.44 -18.91
C LEU A 42 -11.00 13.05 -17.73
N PHE A 43 -10.32 11.90 -17.76
CA PHE A 43 -9.58 11.37 -16.61
C PHE A 43 -8.06 11.45 -16.78
N GLY A 44 -7.58 11.46 -18.03
CA GLY A 44 -6.15 11.50 -18.34
C GLY A 44 -5.38 12.63 -17.66
N PRO A 45 -5.77 13.91 -17.82
CA PRO A 45 -5.10 15.03 -17.16
C PRO A 45 -5.12 14.92 -15.63
N TRP A 46 -6.21 14.42 -15.04
CA TRP A 46 -6.31 14.22 -13.59
C TRP A 46 -5.29 13.21 -13.08
N VAL A 47 -5.06 12.11 -13.80
CA VAL A 47 -4.06 11.12 -13.38
C VAL A 47 -2.64 11.69 -13.47
N VAL A 48 -2.35 12.55 -14.45
CA VAL A 48 -1.07 13.28 -14.52
C VAL A 48 -0.88 14.19 -13.31
N ILE A 49 -1.92 14.93 -12.91
CA ILE A 49 -1.90 15.77 -11.71
C ILE A 49 -1.66 14.92 -10.46
N ILE A 50 -2.46 13.86 -10.25
CA ILE A 50 -2.36 12.96 -9.09
C ILE A 50 -0.98 12.34 -9.01
N ARG A 51 -0.40 11.86 -10.11
CA ARG A 51 0.94 11.24 -10.13
C ARG A 51 2.01 12.19 -9.61
N ASN A 52 1.95 13.46 -9.98
CA ASN A 52 2.93 14.45 -9.54
C ASN A 52 2.70 14.84 -8.07
N LEU A 53 1.44 15.05 -7.67
CA LEU A 53 1.07 15.28 -6.28
C LEU A 53 1.48 14.14 -5.35
N MET A 54 1.35 12.88 -5.78
CA MET A 54 1.78 11.73 -4.99
C MET A 54 3.28 11.73 -4.70
N LYS A 55 4.13 12.24 -5.61
CA LYS A 55 5.58 12.36 -5.35
C LYS A 55 5.87 13.37 -4.25
N ASP A 56 5.16 14.49 -4.25
CA ASP A 56 5.29 15.52 -3.21
C ASP A 56 4.74 15.01 -1.87
N LEU A 57 3.60 14.32 -1.91
CA LEU A 57 3.04 13.62 -0.75
C LEU A 57 4.02 12.60 -0.17
N THR A 58 4.68 11.78 -0.98
CA THR A 58 5.65 10.78 -0.48
C THR A 58 6.82 11.45 0.24
N ARG A 59 7.37 12.54 -0.31
CA ARG A 59 8.46 13.30 0.34
C ARG A 59 8.01 13.87 1.68
N PHE A 60 6.80 14.41 1.75
CA PHE A 60 6.24 14.92 3.00
C PHE A 60 5.92 13.79 4.00
N ALA A 61 5.39 12.67 3.52
CA ALA A 61 5.03 11.52 4.34
C ALA A 61 6.24 10.93 5.07
N VAL A 62 7.45 11.03 4.51
CA VAL A 62 8.70 10.66 5.22
C VAL A 62 8.88 11.53 6.47
N ILE A 63 8.70 12.85 6.35
CA ILE A 63 8.82 13.78 7.50
C ILE A 63 7.74 13.46 8.53
N LEU A 64 6.49 13.31 8.11
CA LEU A 64 5.38 12.92 8.99
C LEU A 64 5.66 11.58 9.70
N GLY A 65 6.17 10.59 8.98
CA GLY A 65 6.52 9.27 9.51
C GLY A 65 7.61 9.33 10.58
N LEU A 66 8.62 10.20 10.40
CA LEU A 66 9.66 10.41 11.42
C LEU A 66 9.08 10.96 12.73
N PHE A 67 8.24 11.98 12.66
CA PHE A 67 7.55 12.49 13.85
C PHE A 67 6.64 11.44 14.47
N HIS A 68 5.87 10.72 13.64
CA HIS A 68 4.95 9.69 14.11
C HIS A 68 5.66 8.56 14.87
N ILE A 69 6.76 8.03 14.33
CA ILE A 69 7.56 6.99 15.00
C ILE A 69 8.21 7.54 16.27
N ALA A 70 8.72 8.77 16.25
CA ALA A 70 9.33 9.38 17.43
C ALA A 70 8.32 9.51 18.60
N PHE A 71 7.11 10.02 18.32
CA PHE A 71 6.04 10.11 19.31
C PHE A 71 5.51 8.74 19.74
N ALA A 72 5.42 7.76 18.83
CA ALA A 72 5.05 6.39 19.17
C ALA A 72 6.04 5.79 20.17
N MET A 73 7.34 5.87 19.88
CA MET A 73 8.40 5.38 20.78
C MET A 73 8.39 6.12 22.12
N GLN A 74 8.18 7.45 22.09
CA GLN A 74 8.08 8.24 23.32
C GLN A 74 6.91 7.79 24.19
N LEU A 75 5.72 7.61 23.61
CA LEU A 75 4.56 7.13 24.36
C LEU A 75 4.77 5.69 24.83
N SER A 76 5.34 4.80 24.02
CA SER A 76 5.69 3.44 24.43
C SER A 76 6.58 3.39 25.67
N SER A 77 7.54 4.32 25.77
CA SER A 77 8.37 4.44 26.97
C SER A 77 7.58 4.93 28.19
N VAL A 78 6.63 5.86 28.01
CA VAL A 78 5.80 6.40 29.12
C VAL A 78 4.75 5.39 29.59
N TYR A 79 4.27 4.49 28.71
CA TYR A 79 3.31 3.43 29.04
C TYR A 79 3.92 2.25 29.80
N GLN A 80 5.23 2.25 30.07
CA GLN A 80 5.90 1.17 30.77
C GLN A 80 5.47 1.13 32.26
N PRO A 81 5.06 -0.04 32.80
CA PRO A 81 4.65 -0.14 34.20
C PRO A 81 5.84 0.09 35.14
N VAL A 82 5.63 0.93 36.18
CA VAL A 82 6.68 1.30 37.15
C VAL A 82 6.68 0.36 38.35
N TYR A 83 5.50 -0.11 38.79
CA TYR A 83 5.36 -0.98 39.94
C TYR A 83 5.33 -2.46 39.53
N PRO A 84 6.02 -3.35 40.27
CA PRO A 84 6.01 -4.78 40.00
C PRO A 84 4.61 -5.38 40.20
N GLU A 85 4.35 -6.48 39.50
CA GLU A 85 3.14 -7.29 39.66
C GLU A 85 2.93 -7.64 41.16
N PRO A 86 1.71 -7.43 41.70
CA PRO A 86 1.39 -7.95 43.03
C PRO A 86 1.58 -9.47 42.99
N LYS A 87 2.40 -10.02 43.89
CA LYS A 87 2.52 -11.48 44.07
C LYS A 87 1.25 -12.01 44.73
N THR A 88 0.16 -12.12 43.97
CA THR A 88 -0.99 -12.89 44.40
C THR A 88 -0.68 -14.36 44.17
N ASN A 89 -0.51 -15.10 45.26
CA ASN A 89 -0.55 -16.57 45.26
C ASN A 89 -2.00 -17.01 44.95
N LEU A 90 -2.43 -16.82 43.70
CA LEU A 90 -3.72 -17.30 43.22
C LEU A 90 -3.44 -18.29 42.09
N SER A 91 -3.49 -19.55 42.50
CA SER A 91 -3.70 -20.71 41.65
C SER A 91 -4.68 -20.39 40.52
N GLU A 92 -4.26 -20.66 39.28
CA GLU A 92 -5.11 -21.15 38.19
C GLU A 92 -6.57 -20.67 38.19
N ALA A 93 -6.81 -19.39 37.93
CA ALA A 93 -8.13 -18.92 37.49
C ALA A 93 -7.97 -17.67 36.62
N ASN A 94 -8.20 -17.84 35.31
CA ASN A 94 -8.28 -16.82 34.26
C ASN A 94 -6.94 -16.30 33.71
N ALA A 95 -6.29 -17.14 32.89
CA ALA A 95 -5.29 -16.75 31.89
C ALA A 95 -5.83 -15.77 30.81
N ASN A 96 -7.10 -15.36 30.92
CA ASN A 96 -7.79 -14.49 29.97
C ASN A 96 -7.81 -13.02 30.44
N ALA A 97 -7.40 -12.76 31.69
CA ALA A 97 -7.33 -11.40 32.25
C ALA A 97 -5.91 -10.80 32.17
N THR A 98 -4.89 -11.61 31.86
CA THR A 98 -3.49 -11.20 31.78
C THR A 98 -3.07 -10.65 30.42
N VAL A 99 -3.96 -10.61 29.42
CA VAL A 99 -3.66 -9.97 28.12
C VAL A 99 -3.88 -8.45 28.16
N ASN A 100 -4.61 -7.94 29.15
CA ASN A 100 -4.95 -6.52 29.24
C ASN A 100 -4.00 -5.71 30.14
N GLY A 101 -3.03 -6.37 30.77
CA GLY A 101 -2.11 -5.75 31.71
C GLY A 101 -0.67 -6.12 31.40
N ALA A 102 0.14 -5.09 31.14
CA ALA A 102 1.60 -5.09 31.05
C ALA A 102 2.19 -5.29 29.64
N ILE A 103 2.81 -4.19 29.17
CA ILE A 103 3.52 -3.98 27.90
C ILE A 103 2.56 -3.73 26.73
N GLN A 104 2.17 -2.46 26.57
CA GLN A 104 1.64 -2.00 25.30
C GLN A 104 2.77 -2.12 24.27
N ASP A 105 2.71 -3.12 23.40
CA ASP A 105 3.67 -3.27 22.31
C ASP A 105 3.80 -1.95 21.54
N PRO A 106 5.01 -1.50 21.18
CA PRO A 106 5.21 -0.23 20.50
C PRO A 106 4.43 -0.16 19.18
N VAL A 107 4.16 -1.31 18.56
CA VAL A 107 3.32 -1.44 17.37
C VAL A 107 1.86 -1.07 17.66
N VAL A 108 1.31 -1.47 18.81
CA VAL A 108 -0.08 -1.16 19.19
C VAL A 108 -0.22 0.36 19.37
N ILE A 109 0.72 1.00 20.08
CA ILE A 109 0.71 2.45 20.29
C ILE A 109 0.87 3.19 18.95
N MET A 110 1.73 2.72 18.06
CA MET A 110 1.86 3.27 16.71
C MET A 110 0.54 3.21 15.94
N VAL A 111 -0.15 2.07 15.96
CA VAL A 111 -1.47 1.91 15.32
C VAL A 111 -2.53 2.82 15.96
N THR A 112 -2.55 2.93 17.30
CA THR A 112 -3.45 3.85 18.01
C THR A 112 -3.21 5.30 17.62
N LEU A 113 -1.95 5.75 17.56
CA LEU A 113 -1.60 7.11 17.12
C LEU A 113 -1.91 7.34 15.64
N PHE A 114 -1.87 6.30 14.82
CA PHE A 114 -2.23 6.42 13.40
C PHE A 114 -3.73 6.67 13.26
N PHE A 115 -4.57 5.88 13.95
CA PHE A 115 -6.01 6.09 13.94
C PHE A 115 -6.44 7.40 14.62
N SER A 116 -5.66 7.89 15.59
CA SER A 116 -5.92 9.20 16.19
C SER A 116 -5.73 10.37 15.22
N LEU A 117 -4.93 10.22 14.14
CA LEU A 117 -4.82 11.26 13.10
C LEU A 117 -6.15 11.51 12.39
N PHE A 118 -7.00 10.48 12.32
CA PHE A 118 -8.34 10.56 11.72
C PHE A 118 -9.43 10.88 12.76
N GLY A 119 -9.05 11.19 14.00
CA GLY A 119 -9.99 11.46 15.09
C GLY A 119 -10.74 10.23 15.59
N LEU A 120 -10.22 9.02 15.37
CA LEU A 120 -10.86 7.76 15.78
C LEU A 120 -10.45 7.27 17.18
N VAL A 121 -9.65 8.04 17.91
CA VAL A 121 -9.17 7.68 19.24
C VAL A 121 -9.39 8.84 20.19
N ASP A 122 -10.24 8.62 21.18
CA ASP A 122 -10.48 9.58 22.25
C ASP A 122 -9.43 9.47 23.36
N PRO A 123 -9.03 10.59 23.99
CA PRO A 123 -8.12 10.59 25.14
C PRO A 123 -8.64 9.81 26.37
N GLU A 124 -9.93 9.47 26.39
CA GLU A 124 -10.58 8.67 27.43
C GLU A 124 -10.58 7.16 27.11
N CYS A 125 -10.41 6.80 25.83
CA CYS A 125 -10.29 5.42 25.36
C CYS A 125 -8.85 4.90 25.45
N LEU A 126 -7.90 5.75 25.86
CA LEU A 126 -6.52 5.34 26.13
C LEU A 126 -6.52 4.30 27.27
N PRO A 127 -5.78 3.18 27.12
CA PRO A 127 -5.80 2.10 28.08
C PRO A 127 -5.43 2.62 29.47
N SER A 128 -6.20 2.25 30.49
CA SER A 128 -5.97 2.69 31.86
C SER A 128 -4.72 2.02 32.43
N LEU A 129 -3.81 2.80 33.00
CA LEU A 129 -2.60 2.28 33.64
C LEU A 129 -2.90 1.94 35.10
N THR A 130 -3.02 0.65 35.41
CA THR A 130 -3.24 0.18 36.79
C THR A 130 -1.95 0.16 37.62
N ARG A 131 -0.77 0.45 37.02
CA ARG A 131 0.56 0.26 37.65
C ARG A 131 1.54 1.42 37.45
N THR A 132 1.05 2.66 37.47
CA THR A 132 1.86 3.89 37.36
C THR A 132 1.32 5.00 38.26
N PRO A 133 2.14 5.98 38.65
CA PRO A 133 1.65 7.13 39.41
C PRO A 133 0.59 7.93 38.64
N GLN A 134 -0.33 8.57 39.37
CA GLN A 134 -1.44 9.34 38.79
C GLN A 134 -0.96 10.47 37.85
N PHE A 135 0.21 11.04 38.11
CA PHE A 135 0.81 12.07 37.27
C PHE A 135 1.18 11.56 35.86
N THR A 136 1.48 10.27 35.68
CA THR A 136 1.80 9.68 34.37
C THR A 136 0.64 9.83 33.39
N PHE A 137 -0.61 9.71 33.85
CA PHE A 137 -1.78 9.94 32.99
C PHE A 137 -1.86 11.36 32.44
N VAL A 138 -1.45 12.35 33.24
CA VAL A 138 -1.40 13.75 32.82
C VAL A 138 -0.32 13.92 31.74
N ILE A 139 0.86 13.31 31.93
CA ILE A 139 1.94 13.34 30.93
C ILE A 139 1.48 12.68 29.63
N ILE A 140 0.87 11.50 29.69
CA ILE A 140 0.38 10.78 28.49
C ILE A 140 -0.59 11.64 27.70
N ARG A 141 -1.59 12.22 28.37
CA ARG A 141 -2.57 13.12 27.74
C ARG A 141 -1.92 14.37 27.15
N PHE A 142 -0.94 14.93 27.85
CA PHE A 142 -0.19 16.08 27.38
C PHE A 142 0.63 15.75 26.12
N VAL A 143 1.42 14.67 26.14
CA VAL A 143 2.22 14.22 24.99
C VAL A 143 1.33 13.88 23.80
N PHE A 144 0.19 13.22 24.04
CA PHE A 144 -0.80 12.94 23.02
C PHE A 144 -1.40 14.22 22.42
N GLY A 145 -1.73 15.22 23.25
CA GLY A 145 -2.21 16.52 22.79
C GLY A 145 -1.17 17.26 21.94
N VAL A 146 0.10 17.27 22.37
CA VAL A 146 1.21 17.85 21.59
C VAL A 146 1.37 17.13 20.26
N TYR A 147 1.29 15.80 20.24
CA TYR A 147 1.31 15.01 19.00
C TYR A 147 0.21 15.45 18.03
N LEU A 148 -1.04 15.62 18.49
CA LEU A 148 -2.14 16.06 17.64
C LEU A 148 -1.93 17.49 17.11
N ILE A 149 -1.42 18.41 17.94
CA ILE A 149 -1.11 19.78 17.48
C ILE A 149 -0.04 19.75 16.39
N VAL A 150 1.08 19.06 16.63
CA VAL A 150 2.18 18.99 15.67
C VAL A 150 1.73 18.30 14.39
N THR A 151 1.02 17.18 14.47
CA THR A 151 0.64 16.42 13.28
C THR A 151 -0.55 17.03 12.54
N LEU A 152 -1.67 17.28 13.21
CA LEU A 152 -2.90 17.74 12.56
C LEU A 152 -2.87 19.23 12.23
N ILE A 153 -2.37 20.06 13.15
CA ILE A 153 -2.42 21.52 12.96
C ILE A 153 -1.20 22.02 12.20
N VAL A 154 -0.01 21.50 12.47
CA VAL A 154 1.21 22.00 11.80
C VAL A 154 1.46 21.20 10.52
N LEU A 155 1.72 19.90 10.63
CA LEU A 155 2.19 19.10 9.49
C LEU A 155 1.11 18.95 8.41
N ILE A 156 -0.12 18.56 8.74
CA ILE A 156 -1.17 18.39 7.73
C ILE A 156 -1.51 19.72 7.03
N ASN A 157 -1.54 20.85 7.74
CA ASN A 157 -1.80 22.14 7.10
C ASN A 157 -0.68 22.55 6.14
N LEU A 158 0.58 22.26 6.48
CA LEU A 158 1.70 22.47 5.57
C LEU A 158 1.63 21.54 4.36
N LEU A 159 1.22 20.27 4.55
CA LEU A 159 0.99 19.34 3.45
C LEU A 159 -0.08 19.86 2.49
N ILE A 160 -1.22 20.33 3.02
CA ILE A 160 -2.29 20.90 2.21
C ILE A 160 -1.79 22.11 1.44
N ALA A 161 -1.02 23.01 2.08
CA ALA A 161 -0.45 24.18 1.43
C ALA A 161 0.49 23.80 0.27
N MET A 162 1.43 22.87 0.50
CA MET A 162 2.36 22.41 -0.54
C MET A 162 1.63 21.70 -1.69
N MET A 163 0.66 20.84 -1.37
CA MET A 163 -0.13 20.12 -2.38
C MET A 163 -0.99 21.09 -3.19
N SER A 164 -1.51 22.16 -2.59
CA SER A 164 -2.28 23.18 -3.28
C SER A 164 -1.42 23.99 -4.26
N ASP A 165 -0.23 24.40 -3.85
CA ASP A 165 0.73 25.09 -4.72
C ASP A 165 1.15 24.21 -5.91
N THR A 166 1.56 22.97 -5.64
CA THR A 166 1.89 22.01 -6.72
C THR A 166 0.67 21.75 -7.60
N TYR A 167 -0.54 21.60 -7.04
CA TYR A 167 -1.76 21.36 -7.83
C TYR A 167 -1.96 22.46 -8.88
N GLN A 168 -1.92 23.73 -8.47
CA GLN A 168 -2.11 24.85 -9.38
C GLN A 168 -1.04 24.89 -10.48
N ARG A 169 0.22 24.66 -10.10
CA ARG A 169 1.34 24.62 -11.05
C ARG A 169 1.21 23.48 -12.07
N ILE A 170 0.88 22.27 -11.63
CA ILE A 170 0.80 21.09 -12.50
C ILE A 170 -0.47 21.11 -13.33
N GLN A 171 -1.59 21.59 -12.80
CA GLN A 171 -2.86 21.65 -13.52
C GLN A 171 -2.72 22.42 -14.84
N ALA A 172 -2.00 23.55 -14.82
CA ALA A 172 -1.77 24.38 -16.01
C ALA A 172 -1.04 23.64 -17.16
N GLN A 173 -0.22 22.63 -16.85
CA GLN A 173 0.60 21.90 -17.84
C GLN A 173 0.10 20.47 -18.11
N SER A 174 -0.81 19.97 -17.28
CA SER A 174 -1.24 18.56 -17.25
C SER A 174 -1.89 18.07 -18.54
N ASP A 175 -2.64 18.91 -19.26
CA ASP A 175 -3.29 18.54 -20.52
C ASP A 175 -2.26 18.34 -21.65
N THR A 176 -1.24 19.20 -21.72
CA THR A 176 -0.14 19.07 -22.67
C THR A 176 0.69 17.81 -22.39
N GLU A 177 1.03 17.55 -21.13
CA GLU A 177 1.79 16.36 -20.71
C GLU A 177 0.99 15.08 -21.00
N TRP A 178 -0.31 15.06 -20.67
CA TRP A 178 -1.18 13.94 -20.98
C TRP A 178 -1.30 13.69 -22.48
N LYS A 179 -1.49 14.74 -23.30
CA LYS A 179 -1.56 14.60 -24.76
C LYS A 179 -0.28 14.01 -25.34
N PHE A 180 0.89 14.45 -24.86
CA PHE A 180 2.18 13.90 -25.27
C PHE A 180 2.34 12.43 -24.86
N GLY A 181 2.00 12.09 -23.61
CA GLY A 181 2.02 10.71 -23.11
C GLY A 181 1.08 9.80 -23.91
N ARG A 182 -0.14 10.28 -24.21
CA ARG A 182 -1.12 9.57 -25.03
C ARG A 182 -0.62 9.35 -26.47
N ALA A 183 -0.01 10.35 -27.10
CA ALA A 183 0.54 10.21 -28.45
C ALA A 183 1.69 9.18 -28.50
N THR A 184 2.55 9.19 -27.48
CA THR A 184 3.64 8.20 -27.32
C THR A 184 3.06 6.80 -27.19
N LEU A 185 2.04 6.63 -26.35
CA LEU A 185 1.38 5.35 -26.12
C LEU A 185 0.68 4.82 -27.37
N ILE A 186 0.00 5.68 -28.12
CA ILE A 186 -0.61 5.33 -29.42
C ILE A 186 0.47 4.86 -30.40
N ARG A 187 1.59 5.59 -30.51
CA ARG A 187 2.71 5.21 -31.39
C ARG A 187 3.28 3.84 -31.02
N ASP A 188 3.42 3.56 -29.72
CA ASP A 188 3.94 2.28 -29.24
C ASP A 188 2.93 1.13 -29.45
N MET A 189 1.63 1.40 -29.29
CA MET A 189 0.56 0.46 -29.63
C MET A 189 0.52 0.14 -31.13
N THR A 190 0.69 1.13 -32.01
CA THR A 190 0.74 0.91 -33.47
C THR A 190 1.98 0.09 -33.90
N ARG A 191 3.08 0.17 -33.15
CA ARG A 191 4.28 -0.65 -33.40
C ARG A 191 4.13 -2.11 -32.96
N LYS A 192 3.24 -2.39 -32.01
CA LYS A 192 2.98 -3.73 -31.49
C LYS A 192 1.95 -4.46 -32.38
N SER A 193 2.04 -5.78 -32.48
CA SER A 193 1.10 -6.58 -33.29
C SER A 193 -0.34 -6.31 -32.88
N GLY A 194 -1.20 -5.97 -33.85
CA GLY A 194 -2.61 -5.60 -33.63
C GLY A 194 -3.55 -6.73 -33.22
N THR A 195 -3.03 -7.83 -32.67
CA THR A 195 -3.83 -8.93 -32.15
C THR A 195 -4.37 -8.56 -30.77
N PRO A 196 -5.68 -8.35 -30.60
CA PRO A 196 -6.24 -8.09 -29.28
C PRO A 196 -5.99 -9.30 -28.36
N SER A 197 -5.74 -9.06 -27.07
CA SER A 197 -5.87 -10.12 -26.06
C SER A 197 -7.33 -10.58 -26.06
N PRO A 198 -7.70 -11.89 -26.13
CA PRO A 198 -6.96 -13.13 -25.89
C PRO A 198 -6.35 -13.81 -27.14
N PHE A 199 -6.62 -13.31 -28.35
CA PHE A 199 -6.13 -13.90 -29.61
C PHE A 199 -4.62 -13.78 -29.79
N ASN A 200 -3.99 -12.85 -29.07
CA ASN A 200 -2.53 -12.75 -28.98
C ASN A 200 -1.87 -14.04 -28.47
N LEU A 201 -2.50 -14.77 -27.53
CA LEU A 201 -1.93 -16.02 -27.00
C LEU A 201 -1.91 -17.11 -28.08
N PHE A 202 -3.00 -17.26 -28.82
CA PHE A 202 -3.12 -18.23 -29.91
C PHE A 202 -2.16 -17.92 -31.07
N THR A 203 -2.03 -16.64 -31.44
CA THR A 203 -1.13 -16.22 -32.53
C THR A 203 0.34 -16.39 -32.14
N ASN A 204 0.74 -16.09 -30.90
CA ASN A 204 2.08 -16.41 -30.40
C ASN A 204 2.32 -17.92 -30.33
N LEU A 205 1.35 -18.70 -29.84
CA LEU A 205 1.45 -20.16 -29.78
C LEU A 205 1.65 -20.78 -31.17
N LEU A 206 0.87 -20.36 -32.16
CA LEU A 206 1.00 -20.82 -33.55
C LEU A 206 2.31 -20.36 -34.19
N TYR A 207 2.81 -19.17 -33.85
CA TYR A 207 4.12 -18.67 -34.27
C TYR A 207 5.26 -19.53 -33.71
N TYR A 208 5.25 -19.84 -32.40
CA TYR A 208 6.23 -20.72 -31.77
C TYR A 208 6.17 -22.15 -32.33
N ILE A 209 4.97 -22.71 -32.55
CA ILE A 209 4.79 -24.02 -33.17
C ILE A 209 5.36 -24.03 -34.59
N LYS A 210 5.11 -22.98 -35.40
CA LYS A 210 5.71 -22.85 -36.74
C LYS A 210 7.23 -22.76 -36.68
N ILE A 211 7.82 -22.06 -35.71
CA ILE A 211 9.27 -22.00 -35.52
C ILE A 211 9.83 -23.39 -35.19
N LEU A 212 9.19 -24.12 -34.27
CA LEU A 212 9.59 -25.47 -33.87
C LEU A 212 9.46 -26.48 -35.02
N CYS A 213 8.40 -26.38 -35.83
CA CYS A 213 8.22 -27.20 -37.02
C CYS A 213 9.23 -26.86 -38.12
N LYS A 214 9.59 -25.59 -38.31
CA LYS A 214 10.63 -25.16 -39.27
C LYS A 214 12.03 -25.63 -38.85
N HIS A 215 12.32 -25.66 -37.53
CA HIS A 215 13.61 -26.11 -37.00
C HIS A 215 13.79 -27.64 -36.94
N ARG A 216 12.73 -28.45 -37.08
CA ARG A 216 12.86 -29.91 -37.27
C ARG A 216 13.32 -30.30 -38.69
N GLY A 217 13.45 -29.36 -39.62
CA GLY A 217 13.76 -29.64 -41.04
C GLY A 217 15.14 -29.21 -41.56
N THR A 218 15.93 -28.40 -40.83
CA THR A 218 17.25 -27.98 -41.32
C THR A 218 18.21 -27.68 -40.16
N THR A 219 19.03 -28.67 -39.82
CA THR A 219 20.28 -28.49 -39.06
C THR A 219 21.33 -27.82 -39.94
N ALA A 220 21.22 -26.52 -40.18
CA ALA A 220 22.33 -25.65 -40.62
C ALA A 220 21.87 -24.19 -40.63
N ASN A 221 22.66 -23.29 -40.03
CA ASN A 221 22.53 -21.82 -40.06
C ASN A 221 21.53 -21.18 -39.08
N LEU A 222 21.65 -21.48 -37.78
CA LEU A 222 21.00 -20.74 -36.70
C LEU A 222 21.95 -19.73 -36.06
N TYR A 223 22.40 -18.70 -36.78
CA TYR A 223 23.10 -17.58 -36.15
C TYR A 223 22.82 -16.19 -36.73
N VAL A 224 22.05 -16.05 -37.82
CA VAL A 224 21.97 -14.74 -38.53
C VAL A 224 20.62 -14.02 -38.42
N ASP A 225 19.51 -14.69 -38.12
CA ASP A 225 18.18 -14.01 -38.14
C ASP A 225 17.55 -13.76 -36.77
N LEU A 226 18.24 -14.03 -35.66
CA LEU A 226 17.81 -13.54 -34.35
C LEU A 226 18.22 -12.07 -34.17
N CYS A 227 17.34 -11.17 -34.63
CA CYS A 227 17.20 -9.77 -34.26
C CYS A 227 18.12 -8.78 -35.03
N PRO A 228 17.52 -7.72 -35.62
CA PRO A 228 17.39 -6.53 -34.80
C PRO A 228 16.02 -5.86 -34.97
N ARG A 229 15.08 -6.16 -34.06
CA ARG A 229 13.98 -5.22 -33.74
C ARG A 229 13.21 -5.47 -32.43
N ALA A 230 13.62 -6.45 -31.63
CA ALA A 230 12.95 -6.81 -30.37
C ALA A 230 13.76 -6.51 -29.09
N PHE A 231 14.91 -5.82 -29.19
CA PHE A 231 15.69 -5.43 -28.02
C PHE A 231 16.09 -3.95 -28.11
N LEU A 232 15.12 -3.09 -27.82
CA LEU A 232 15.37 -1.70 -27.38
C LEU A 232 14.13 -1.22 -26.62
N LEU A 233 13.95 -1.80 -25.44
CA LEU A 233 13.57 -1.16 -24.17
C LEU A 233 13.84 -2.16 -23.05
#